data_AF-A0A524FKA1-F1
#
_entry.id   AF-A0A524FKA1-F1
#
_cell.length_a   1.000
_cell.length_b   1.000
_cell.length_c   1.000
_cell.angle_alpha   90.00
_cell.angle_beta   90.00
_cell.angle_gamma   90.00
#
_symmetry.space_group_name_H-M   'P 1'
#
loop_
_entity.id
_entity.type
_entity.pdbx_description
1 polymer ?
#
loop_
_entity_poly.entity_id
_entity_poly.type
_entity_poly.pdbx_seq_one_letter_code
_entity_poly.pdbx_strand_id
1 'polypeptide(L)'
;LDNFQFLGFIGAVICVDGGCAAYTFGEMLNPDTLVIHVEKAHMKYTGGYQAITNLFLKNCFPNVKYVNREQDLGSEGLRRAKESYKPIDMIKKYIVFPKK
;
A
#
# COMPACT_ATOMS: atom_id res chain seq x y z
N LEU A 1 3.15 8.72 13.49
CA LEU A 1 4.20 7.76 13.06
C LEU A 1 5.04 7.30 14.26
N ASP A 2 4.62 7.65 15.48
CA ASP A 2 5.50 7.67 16.65
C ASP A 2 5.89 6.26 17.13
N ASN A 3 5.13 5.25 16.73
CA ASN A 3 5.37 3.83 17.03
C ASN A 3 5.90 3.03 15.83
N PHE A 4 6.37 3.69 14.77
CA PHE A 4 6.75 3.04 13.51
C PHE A 4 7.76 1.90 13.70
N GLN A 5 8.84 2.17 14.45
CA GLN A 5 9.87 1.19 14.72
C GLN A 5 9.38 0.09 15.68
N PHE A 6 8.57 0.43 16.67
CA PHE A 6 8.02 -0.52 17.64
C PHE A 6 7.12 -1.56 16.97
N LEU A 7 6.30 -1.12 16.00
CA LEU A 7 5.43 -1.99 15.21
C LEU A 7 6.19 -2.74 14.11
N GLY A 8 7.50 -2.50 13.93
CA GLY A 8 8.31 -3.21 12.93
C GLY A 8 7.98 -2.84 11.49
N PHE A 9 7.38 -1.68 11.25
CA PHE A 9 7.04 -1.24 9.90
C PHE A 9 8.29 -0.98 9.07
N ILE A 10 8.16 -1.27 7.77
CA ILE A 10 9.17 -0.95 6.76
C ILE A 10 8.54 0.05 5.81
N GLY A 11 9.27 1.11 5.48
CA GLY A 11 8.78 2.19 4.64
C GLY A 11 9.83 2.71 3.69
N ALA A 12 9.37 3.50 2.73
CA ALA A 12 10.22 4.17 1.76
C ALA A 12 9.74 5.61 1.53
N VAL A 13 10.66 6.47 1.15
CA VAL A 13 10.40 7.85 0.73
C VAL A 13 11.15 8.12 -0.59
N ILE A 14 10.49 8.82 -1.50
CA ILE A 14 11.12 9.39 -2.70
C ILE A 14 11.32 10.87 -2.43
N CYS A 15 12.56 11.33 -2.58
CA CYS A 15 12.91 12.75 -2.51
C CYS A 15 13.29 13.26 -3.90
N VAL A 16 12.75 14.42 -4.29
CA VAL A 16 13.11 15.15 -5.52
C VAL A 16 13.51 16.56 -5.13
N ASP A 17 14.70 16.99 -5.54
CA ASP A 17 15.30 18.30 -5.19
C ASP A 17 15.33 18.55 -3.66
N GLY A 18 15.58 17.51 -2.88
CA GLY A 18 15.60 17.56 -1.41
C GLY A 18 14.22 17.61 -0.74
N GLY A 19 13.12 17.68 -1.51
CA GLY A 19 11.75 17.64 -1.01
C GLY A 19 11.11 16.26 -1.08
N CYS A 20 10.23 15.92 -0.13
CA CYS A 20 9.47 14.67 -0.15
C CYS A 20 8.45 14.66 -1.30
N ALA A 21 8.65 13.79 -2.28
CA ALA A 21 7.75 13.61 -3.42
C ALA A 21 6.69 12.52 -3.16
N ALA A 22 7.04 11.44 -2.46
CA ALA A 22 6.12 10.37 -2.12
C ALA A 22 6.66 9.53 -0.94
N TYR A 23 5.77 8.87 -0.20
CA TYR A 23 6.14 7.90 0.82
C TYR A 23 5.12 6.77 0.94
N THR A 24 5.58 5.63 1.44
CA THR A 24 4.77 4.44 1.71
C THR A 24 5.33 3.67 2.90
N PHE A 25 4.49 2.89 3.57
CA PHE A 25 4.94 1.90 4.54
C PHE A 25 3.94 0.75 4.70
N GLY A 26 4.46 -0.36 5.20
CA GLY A 26 3.71 -1.58 5.41
C GLY A 26 4.45 -2.60 6.28
N GLU A 27 3.86 -3.78 6.37
CA GLU A 27 4.39 -4.92 7.12
C GLU A 27 3.99 -6.25 6.48
N MET A 28 4.69 -7.32 6.83
CA MET A 28 4.27 -8.67 6.47
C MET A 28 3.04 -9.03 7.31
N LEU A 29 1.89 -9.16 6.66
CA LEU A 29 0.64 -9.62 7.29
C LEU A 29 0.75 -11.09 7.72
N ASN A 30 1.47 -11.88 6.93
CA ASN A 30 1.78 -13.29 7.15
C ASN A 30 3.06 -13.65 6.34
N PRO A 31 3.55 -14.90 6.32
CA PRO A 31 4.81 -15.25 5.67
C PRO A 31 4.91 -14.95 4.15
N ASP A 32 3.79 -14.82 3.42
CA ASP A 32 3.80 -14.65 1.96
C ASP A 32 3.08 -13.38 1.45
N THR A 33 2.43 -12.64 2.35
CA THR A 33 1.58 -11.50 2.02
C THR A 33 2.04 -10.25 2.76
N LEU A 34 2.43 -9.22 2.01
CA LEU A 34 2.65 -7.86 2.51
C LEU A 34 1.33 -7.10 2.56
N VAL A 35 1.11 -6.27 3.57
CA VAL A 35 0.08 -5.23 3.57
C VAL A 35 0.72 -3.84 3.48
N ILE A 36 0.22 -3.00 2.57
CA ILE A 36 0.61 -1.59 2.48
C ILE A 36 -0.48 -0.75 3.14
N HIS A 37 -0.16 -0.10 4.26
CA HIS A 37 -1.12 0.67 5.04
C HIS A 37 -1.33 2.08 4.51
N VAL A 38 -0.24 2.73 4.06
CA VAL A 38 -0.28 4.12 3.62
C VAL A 38 0.54 4.27 2.36
N GLU A 39 -0.05 4.96 1.38
CA GLU A 39 0.64 5.42 0.17
C GLU A 39 0.24 6.87 -0.05
N LYS A 40 1.22 7.76 -0.16
CA LYS A 40 0.99 9.18 -0.46
C LYS A 40 2.03 9.66 -1.45
N ALA A 41 1.58 10.41 -2.44
CA ALA A 41 2.45 11.12 -3.36
C ALA A 41 1.92 12.54 -3.60
N HIS A 42 2.84 13.47 -3.77
CA HIS A 42 2.52 14.86 -4.06
C HIS A 42 2.02 14.98 -5.51
N MET A 43 0.89 15.66 -5.70
CA MET A 43 0.20 15.78 -7.00
C MET A 43 1.00 16.46 -8.11
N LYS A 44 2.12 17.12 -7.78
CA LYS A 44 3.02 17.77 -8.74
C LYS A 44 3.77 16.74 -9.58
N TYR A 45 4.00 15.55 -9.03
CA TYR A 45 4.77 14.50 -9.66
C TYR A 45 3.84 13.46 -10.27
N THR A 46 3.60 13.59 -11.58
CA THR A 46 2.90 12.58 -12.36
C THR A 46 3.62 11.24 -12.20
N GLY A 47 2.87 10.18 -11.88
CA GLY A 47 3.46 8.85 -11.65
C GLY A 47 4.01 8.62 -10.24
N GLY A 48 3.92 9.59 -9.33
CA GLY A 48 4.50 9.48 -7.98
C GLY A 48 3.98 8.28 -7.18
N TYR A 49 2.68 7.99 -7.27
CA TYR A 49 2.08 6.79 -6.64
C TYR A 49 2.64 5.50 -7.26
N GLN A 50 2.74 5.42 -8.58
CA GLN A 50 3.29 4.25 -9.28
C GLN A 50 4.76 4.03 -8.94
N ALA A 51 5.54 5.12 -8.88
CA ALA A 51 6.96 5.07 -8.56
C ALA A 51 7.20 4.58 -7.13
N ILE A 52 6.51 5.14 -6.13
CA ILE A 52 6.72 4.75 -4.73
C ILE A 52 6.32 3.29 -4.49
N THR A 53 5.20 2.82 -5.02
CA THR A 53 4.78 1.42 -4.87
C THR A 53 5.79 0.49 -5.55
N ASN A 54 6.24 0.81 -6.78
CA ASN A 54 7.18 -0.05 -7.51
C ASN A 54 8.55 -0.15 -6.82
N LEU A 55 9.10 0.99 -6.41
CA LEU A 55 10.40 1.05 -5.76
C LEU A 55 10.37 0.40 -4.39
N PHE A 56 9.32 0.63 -3.59
CA PHE A 56 9.17 0.01 -2.28
C PHE A 56 9.14 -1.51 -2.38
N LEU A 57 8.31 -2.07 -3.26
CA LEU A 57 8.20 -3.53 -3.42
C LEU A 57 9.50 -4.16 -3.92
N LYS A 58 10.15 -3.55 -4.92
CA LYS A 58 11.41 -4.08 -5.47
C LYS A 58 12.56 -4.07 -4.47
N ASN A 59 12.67 -3.03 -3.64
CA ASN A 59 13.83 -2.85 -2.77
C ASN A 59 13.61 -3.47 -1.38
N CYS A 60 12.40 -3.39 -0.83
CA CYS A 60 12.13 -3.83 0.53
C CYS A 60 11.54 -5.24 0.58
N PHE A 61 10.84 -5.68 -0.47
CA PHE A 61 10.10 -6.95 -0.49
C PHE A 61 10.23 -7.72 -1.81
N PRO A 62 11.45 -7.97 -2.32
CA PRO A 62 11.68 -8.55 -3.65
C PRO A 62 11.08 -9.95 -3.84
N ASN A 63 10.86 -10.69 -2.75
CA ASN A 63 10.40 -12.07 -2.76
C ASN A 63 8.96 -12.24 -2.26
N VAL A 64 8.23 -11.14 -2.01
CA VAL A 64 6.84 -11.25 -1.54
C VAL A 64 5.95 -11.81 -2.64
N LYS A 65 5.04 -12.72 -2.28
CA LYS A 65 4.15 -13.38 -3.22
C LYS A 65 2.87 -12.57 -3.47
N TYR A 66 2.30 -12.01 -2.40
CA TYR A 66 1.05 -11.25 -2.47
C TYR A 66 1.21 -9.87 -1.82
N VAL A 67 0.51 -8.88 -2.37
CA VAL A 67 0.46 -7.53 -1.83
C VAL A 67 -0.99 -7.13 -1.62
N ASN A 68 -1.38 -6.95 -0.37
CA ASN A 68 -2.66 -6.42 0.03
C ASN A 68 -2.56 -4.88 0.12
N ARG A 69 -3.30 -4.18 -0.75
CA ARG A 69 -3.35 -2.70 -0.77
C ARG A 69 -4.63 -2.14 -0.16
N GLU A 70 -5.25 -2.86 0.77
CA GLU A 70 -6.45 -2.48 1.51
C GLU A 70 -7.67 -2.14 0.62
N GLN A 71 -8.72 -1.54 1.21
CA GLN A 71 -10.04 -1.31 0.58
C GLN A 71 -10.16 0.05 -0.13
N ASP A 72 -11.08 0.16 -1.09
CA ASP A 72 -11.36 1.40 -1.83
C ASP A 72 -12.32 2.36 -1.12
N LEU A 73 -12.86 1.96 0.04
CA LEU A 73 -13.81 2.73 0.87
C LEU A 73 -15.06 3.18 0.09
N GLY A 74 -15.41 2.51 -1.01
CA GLY A 74 -16.53 2.90 -1.88
C GLY A 74 -16.24 4.11 -2.76
N SER A 75 -15.01 4.62 -2.82
CA SER A 75 -14.62 5.70 -3.73
C SER A 75 -14.33 5.16 -5.13
N GLU A 76 -15.09 5.58 -6.14
CA GLU A 76 -14.86 5.13 -7.53
C GLU A 76 -13.45 5.46 -8.04
N GLY A 77 -12.93 6.64 -7.70
CA GLY A 77 -11.57 7.04 -8.09
C GLY A 77 -10.53 6.11 -7.48
N LEU A 78 -10.67 5.79 -6.19
CA LEU A 78 -9.76 4.88 -5.49
C LEU A 78 -9.91 3.44 -6.01
N ARG A 79 -11.14 3.02 -6.32
CA ARG A 79 -11.44 1.73 -6.94
C ARG A 79 -10.70 1.58 -8.28
N ARG A 80 -10.88 2.53 -9.20
CA ARG A 80 -10.20 2.54 -10.50
C ARG A 80 -8.69 2.55 -10.35
N ALA A 81 -8.16 3.32 -9.40
CA ALA A 81 -6.73 3.35 -9.11
C ALA A 81 -6.21 1.96 -8.69
N LYS A 82 -6.93 1.22 -7.83
CA LYS A 82 -6.53 -0.12 -7.41
C LYS A 82 -6.69 -1.16 -8.53
N GLU A 83 -7.78 -1.10 -9.27
CA GLU A 83 -8.03 -1.99 -10.42
C GLU A 83 -6.99 -1.82 -11.54
N SER A 84 -6.44 -0.62 -11.72
CA SER A 84 -5.39 -0.37 -12.72
C SER A 84 -4.12 -1.22 -12.53
N TYR A 85 -3.88 -1.73 -11.32
CA TYR A 85 -2.78 -2.66 -11.02
C TYR A 85 -3.11 -4.12 -11.33
N LYS A 86 -4.29 -4.40 -11.90
CA LYS A 86 -4.75 -5.75 -12.26
C LYS A 86 -4.67 -6.73 -11.08
N PRO A 87 -5.42 -6.47 -10.00
CA PRO A 87 -5.38 -7.33 -8.81
C PRO A 87 -5.76 -8.76 -9.17
N ILE A 88 -5.07 -9.72 -8.56
CA ILE A 88 -5.40 -11.16 -8.71
C ILE A 88 -6.81 -11.41 -8.14
N ASP A 89 -7.17 -10.73 -7.05
CA ASP A 89 -8.49 -10.83 -6.45
C ASP A 89 -8.88 -9.53 -5.71
N MET A 90 -10.19 -9.28 -5.62
CA MET A 90 -10.80 -8.22 -4.83
C MET A 90 -11.64 -8.86 -3.72
N ILE A 91 -10.99 -9.11 -2.58
CA ILE A 91 -11.55 -9.89 -1.47
C ILE A 91 -12.80 -9.25 -0.88
N LYS A 92 -13.90 -10.03 -0.83
CA LYS A 92 -15.13 -9.67 -0.12
C LYS A 92 -14.98 -9.92 1.37
N LYS A 93 -15.27 -8.89 2.18
CA LYS A 93 -15.30 -8.99 3.65
C LYS A 93 -16.75 -9.04 4.11
N TYR A 94 -17.04 -9.86 5.12
CA TYR A 94 -18.38 -10.06 5.65
C TYR A 94 -18.40 -9.78 7.15
N ILE A 95 -19.53 -9.27 7.64
CA ILE A 95 -19.81 -9.15 9.07
C ILE A 95 -20.80 -10.27 9.41
N VAL A 96 -20.42 -11.14 10.35
CA VAL A 96 -21.25 -12.27 10.77
C VAL A 96 -21.87 -11.95 12.13
N PHE A 97 -23.18 -12.16 12.25
CA PHE A 97 -23.93 -11.98 13.49
C PHE A 97 -24.44 -13.33 14.00
N PRO A 98 -24.50 -13.56 15.33
CA PRO A 98 -25.12 -14.76 15.88
C PRO A 98 -26.61 -14.81 15.48
N LYS A 99 -27.12 -16.02 15.25
CA LYS A 99 -28.57 -16.22 15.09
C LYS A 99 -29.26 -15.82 16.40
N LYS A 100 -30.33 -15.02 16.28
CA LYS A 100 -31.24 -14.74 17.39
C LYS A 100 -31.93 -16.02 17.87
#